data_AF-A0A2H0N3R7-F1
#
_entry.id   AF-A0A2H0N3R7-F1
#
_cell.length_a   1.000
_cell.length_b   1.000
_cell.length_c   1.000
_cell.angle_alpha   90.00
_cell.angle_beta   90.00
_cell.angle_gamma   90.00
#
_symmetry.space_group_name_H-M   'P 1'
#
loop_
_entity.id
_entity.type
_entity.pdbx_description
1 polymer ?
#
loop_
_entity_poly.entity_id
_entity_poly.type
_entity_poly.pdbx_seq_one_letter_code
_entity_poly.pdbx_strand_id
1 'polypeptide(L)'
;MRHFYHMNTNTEFTLEESTFHRCIEGLQKDDQAFLVSALEFSCANHKNQNRKSGEPYIIHPIGVAVRVLERYHDIALTAAALLHDTVEDCEGVTIEDIYSQFGDEVGFLVDSVTKQRTDFFKIPGVIIEDRIERLIWAGMKDIRVLLLKLADREHNLNTINYLKNHKQIRMAFETQAVYQPLKRILGYTEGYQVQEAARAFAAYAESQGLHSAGDIKMNLMAESFENFDNDLFGLVYNDTKSIIWKITDFQTYKKICDTDKLSGIIQFLSVCGNKKWFEASFCFLGGVVIDGDIQLGISSFRG
;
A
#
# COMPACT_ATOMS: atom_id res chain seq x y z
N MET A 1 -3.53 33.97 27.29
CA MET A 1 -4.74 34.41 26.59
C MET A 1 -5.29 33.21 25.83
N ARG A 2 -6.30 32.54 26.37
CA ARG A 2 -6.91 31.32 25.78
C ARG A 2 -7.84 31.75 24.64
N HIS A 3 -7.55 31.35 23.40
CA HIS A 3 -8.55 31.36 22.33
C HIS A 3 -9.31 30.04 22.39
N PHE A 4 -10.49 30.06 23.02
CA PHE A 4 -11.48 29.02 22.86
C PHE A 4 -12.00 29.10 21.42
N TYR A 5 -11.70 28.10 20.59
CA TYR A 5 -12.39 27.95 19.32
C TYR A 5 -13.85 27.57 19.63
N HIS A 6 -14.76 28.50 19.36
CA HIS A 6 -16.18 28.20 19.21
C HIS A 6 -16.34 27.36 17.95
N MET A 7 -16.42 26.03 18.09
CA MET A 7 -16.89 25.17 17.01
C MET A 7 -18.40 25.38 16.85
N ASN A 8 -18.80 25.79 15.65
CA ASN A 8 -20.18 25.96 15.25
C ASN A 8 -20.88 24.59 15.32
N THR A 9 -21.96 24.48 16.10
CA THR A 9 -22.66 23.22 16.41
C THR A 9 -23.60 22.74 15.29
N ASN A 10 -23.27 22.98 14.01
CA ASN A 10 -24.16 22.68 12.88
C ASN A 10 -23.42 22.16 11.62
N THR A 11 -22.22 21.62 11.77
CA THR A 11 -21.55 20.91 10.67
C THR A 11 -22.08 19.48 10.60
N GLU A 12 -22.83 19.14 9.55
CA GLU A 12 -23.11 17.73 9.23
C GLU A 12 -21.78 17.07 8.83
N PHE A 13 -21.23 16.26 9.74
CA PHE A 13 -20.07 15.43 9.45
C PHE A 13 -20.44 14.32 8.48
N THR A 14 -19.48 13.94 7.63
CA THR A 14 -19.58 12.67 6.90
C THR A 14 -19.61 11.48 7.88
N LEU A 15 -20.01 10.30 7.41
CA LEU A 15 -20.02 9.08 8.23
C LEU A 15 -18.61 8.74 8.72
N GLU A 16 -17.62 8.97 7.87
CA GLU A 16 -16.20 8.76 8.12
C GLU A 16 -15.67 9.73 9.18
N GLU A 17 -15.95 11.03 9.06
CA GLU A 17 -15.59 12.03 10.08
C GLU A 17 -16.23 11.71 11.43
N SER A 18 -17.51 11.35 11.44
CA SER A 18 -18.22 10.93 12.65
C SER A 18 -17.59 9.68 13.29
N THR A 19 -17.10 8.75 12.46
CA THR A 19 -16.42 7.55 12.93
C THR A 19 -15.06 7.89 13.53
N PHE A 20 -14.28 8.73 12.84
CA PHE A 20 -13.00 9.20 13.34
C PHE A 20 -13.12 9.93 14.68
N HIS A 21 -14.10 10.83 14.81
CA HIS A 21 -14.34 11.54 16.07
C HIS A 21 -14.64 10.56 17.22
N ARG A 22 -15.45 9.53 16.99
CA ARG A 22 -15.69 8.47 18.00
C ARG A 22 -14.42 7.71 18.37
N CYS A 23 -13.56 7.40 17.40
CA CYS A 23 -12.31 6.69 17.67
C CYS A 23 -11.35 7.49 18.56
N ILE A 24 -11.38 8.83 18.51
CA ILE A 24 -10.49 9.67 19.31
C ILE A 24 -11.07 10.05 20.69
N GLU A 25 -12.36 9.84 20.95
CA GLU A 25 -13.03 10.28 22.20
C GLU A 25 -12.33 9.79 23.49
N GLY A 26 -11.73 8.59 23.45
CA GLY A 26 -11.02 7.97 24.57
C GLY A 26 -9.56 8.41 24.77
N LEU A 27 -9.00 9.21 23.86
CA LEU A 27 -7.60 9.66 23.93
C LEU A 27 -7.42 10.83 24.91
N GLN A 28 -6.18 11.19 25.23
CA GLN A 28 -5.91 12.41 25.98
C GLN A 28 -6.40 13.65 25.20
N LYS A 29 -6.77 14.72 25.92
CA LYS A 29 -7.32 15.91 25.27
C LYS A 29 -6.35 16.58 24.31
N ASP A 30 -5.06 16.56 24.62
CA ASP A 30 -4.02 17.09 23.74
C ASP A 30 -3.86 16.24 22.47
N ASP A 31 -3.91 14.91 22.60
CA ASP A 31 -3.89 13.98 21.44
C ASP A 31 -5.12 14.15 20.55
N GLN A 32 -6.31 14.31 21.16
CA GLN A 32 -7.55 14.60 20.44
C GLN A 32 -7.40 15.90 19.63
N ALA A 33 -6.93 16.98 20.27
CA ALA A 33 -6.75 18.26 19.62
C ALA A 33 -5.73 18.19 18.47
N PHE A 34 -4.63 17.46 18.68
CA PHE A 34 -3.61 17.23 17.65
C PHE A 34 -4.19 16.50 16.43
N LEU A 35 -4.90 15.39 16.64
CA LEU A 35 -5.52 14.63 15.56
C LEU A 35 -6.64 15.40 14.84
N VAL A 36 -7.42 16.20 15.57
CA VAL A 36 -8.41 17.10 14.96
C VAL A 36 -7.72 18.13 14.07
N SER A 37 -6.59 18.71 14.50
CA SER A 37 -5.85 19.67 13.66
C SER A 37 -5.33 19.04 12.36
N ALA A 38 -4.86 17.79 12.40
CA ALA A 38 -4.44 17.06 11.21
C ALA A 38 -5.64 16.74 10.29
N LEU A 39 -6.79 16.40 10.87
CA LEU A 39 -8.03 16.16 10.12
C LEU A 39 -8.48 17.44 9.42
N GLU A 40 -8.56 18.56 10.14
CA GLU A 40 -8.96 19.86 9.59
C GLU A 40 -8.03 20.30 8.45
N PHE A 41 -6.72 20.10 8.63
CA PHE A 41 -5.73 20.36 7.58
C PHE A 41 -5.99 19.51 6.33
N SER A 42 -6.22 18.20 6.49
CA SER A 42 -6.49 17.30 5.38
C SER A 42 -7.81 17.67 4.67
N CYS A 43 -8.88 17.91 5.44
CA CYS A 43 -10.19 18.32 4.91
C CYS A 43 -10.09 19.62 4.11
N ALA A 44 -9.35 20.61 4.62
CA ALA A 44 -9.17 21.90 3.95
C ALA A 44 -8.46 21.73 2.59
N ASN A 45 -7.41 20.93 2.54
CA ASN A 45 -6.57 20.76 1.35
C ASN A 45 -7.19 19.82 0.29
N HIS A 46 -7.99 18.84 0.71
CA HIS A 46 -8.72 17.94 -0.19
C HIS A 46 -10.15 18.40 -0.53
N LYS A 47 -10.59 19.58 -0.06
CA LYS A 47 -11.99 20.05 -0.13
C LYS A 47 -12.64 19.99 -1.52
N ASN A 48 -11.87 20.25 -2.59
CA ASN A 48 -12.37 20.29 -3.97
C ASN A 48 -11.92 19.07 -4.79
N GLN A 49 -11.44 18.02 -4.13
CA GLN A 49 -10.93 16.83 -4.78
C GLN A 49 -11.93 15.68 -4.63
N ASN A 50 -12.14 14.97 -5.74
CA ASN A 50 -12.92 13.75 -5.76
C ASN A 50 -12.04 12.58 -6.18
N ARG A 51 -12.29 11.40 -5.60
CA ARG A 51 -11.72 10.15 -6.08
C ARG A 51 -12.31 9.80 -7.44
N LYS A 52 -11.67 8.85 -8.12
CA LYS A 52 -12.18 8.31 -9.39
C LYS A 52 -13.50 7.56 -9.26
N SER A 53 -13.87 7.13 -8.04
CA SER A 53 -15.19 6.58 -7.73
C SER A 53 -16.29 7.65 -7.75
N GLY A 54 -15.92 8.94 -7.66
CA GLY A 54 -16.84 10.08 -7.59
C GLY A 54 -16.99 10.67 -6.18
N GLU A 55 -16.57 9.95 -5.15
CA GLU A 55 -16.66 10.36 -3.75
C GLU A 55 -15.62 11.44 -3.38
N PRO A 56 -15.87 12.26 -2.33
CA PRO A 56 -14.88 13.18 -1.79
C PRO A 56 -13.55 12.48 -1.45
N TYR A 57 -12.41 13.08 -1.83
CA TYR A 57 -11.09 12.46 -1.64
C TYR A 57 -10.79 12.17 -0.17
N ILE A 58 -11.22 13.06 0.72
CA ILE A 58 -10.98 13.02 2.17
C ILE A 58 -11.46 11.74 2.87
N ILE A 59 -12.43 11.03 2.30
CA ILE A 59 -12.90 9.73 2.80
C ILE A 59 -11.75 8.73 2.88
N HIS A 60 -10.81 8.76 1.92
CA HIS A 60 -9.68 7.85 1.90
C HIS A 60 -8.69 8.10 3.06
N PRO A 61 -8.11 9.30 3.23
CA PRO A 61 -7.26 9.59 4.39
C PRO A 61 -7.93 9.28 5.73
N ILE A 62 -9.22 9.60 5.89
CA ILE A 62 -9.95 9.27 7.13
C ILE A 62 -10.04 7.76 7.34
N GLY A 63 -10.42 7.00 6.30
CA GLY A 63 -10.53 5.54 6.38
C GLY A 63 -9.20 4.87 6.73
N VAL A 64 -8.08 5.37 6.19
CA VAL A 64 -6.73 4.90 6.56
C VAL A 64 -6.41 5.24 8.01
N ALA A 65 -6.72 6.47 8.45
CA ALA A 65 -6.43 6.95 9.80
C ALA A 65 -7.23 6.20 10.89
N VAL A 66 -8.52 5.96 10.68
CA VAL A 66 -9.36 5.14 11.58
C VAL A 66 -8.74 3.77 11.77
N ARG A 67 -8.38 3.10 10.66
CA ARG A 67 -7.84 1.74 10.69
C ARG A 67 -6.50 1.63 11.41
N VAL A 68 -5.65 2.63 11.21
CA VAL A 68 -4.38 2.76 11.94
C VAL A 68 -4.64 2.97 13.43
N LEU A 69 -5.52 3.90 13.77
CA LEU A 69 -5.79 4.27 15.16
C LEU A 69 -6.36 3.09 15.95
N GLU A 70 -7.36 2.42 15.41
CA GLU A 70 -8.00 1.25 16.05
C GLU A 70 -7.01 0.10 16.30
N ARG A 71 -6.00 -0.05 15.43
CA ARG A 71 -5.06 -1.16 15.50
C ARG A 71 -3.86 -0.88 16.39
N TYR A 72 -3.27 0.31 16.23
CA TYR A 72 -1.96 0.64 16.78
C TYR A 72 -2.01 1.65 17.91
N HIS A 73 -3.12 2.41 18.02
CA HIS A 73 -3.26 3.49 19.01
C HIS A 73 -2.09 4.49 18.98
N ASP A 74 -1.47 4.69 17.81
CA ASP A 74 -0.30 5.55 17.60
C ASP A 74 -0.72 6.88 16.99
N ILE A 75 -0.58 7.96 17.76
CA ILE A 75 -1.04 9.30 17.42
C ILE A 75 -0.29 9.87 16.20
N ALA A 76 1.02 9.69 16.14
CA ALA A 76 1.83 10.21 15.04
C ALA A 76 1.55 9.47 13.74
N LEU A 77 1.37 8.15 13.81
CA LEU A 77 0.99 7.31 12.68
C LEU A 77 -0.43 7.63 12.18
N THR A 78 -1.38 7.89 13.08
CA THR A 78 -2.74 8.32 12.71
C THR A 78 -2.73 9.71 12.07
N ALA A 79 -1.96 10.66 12.59
CA ALA A 79 -1.78 11.97 11.96
C ALA A 79 -1.15 11.84 10.57
N ALA A 80 -0.09 11.03 10.43
CA ALA A 80 0.53 10.77 9.14
C ALA A 80 -0.46 10.13 8.14
N ALA A 81 -1.34 9.23 8.59
CA ALA A 81 -2.39 8.64 7.76
C ALA A 81 -3.39 9.69 7.22
N LEU A 82 -3.77 10.68 8.03
CA LEU A 82 -4.61 11.79 7.56
C LEU A 82 -3.90 12.66 6.52
N LEU A 83 -2.58 12.76 6.60
CA LEU A 83 -1.77 13.72 5.83
C LEU A 83 -1.04 13.10 4.64
N HIS A 84 -1.03 11.76 4.50
CA HIS A 84 -0.09 11.05 3.64
C HIS A 84 -0.14 11.42 2.14
N ASP A 85 -1.31 11.82 1.64
CA ASP A 85 -1.48 12.25 0.24
C ASP A 85 -1.48 13.78 0.06
N THR A 86 -1.46 14.56 1.15
CA THR A 86 -1.61 16.03 1.07
C THR A 86 -0.46 16.69 0.29
N VAL A 87 0.77 16.22 0.47
CA VAL A 87 1.95 16.78 -0.21
C VAL A 87 1.96 16.43 -1.71
N GLU A 88 1.37 15.31 -2.11
CA GLU A 88 1.34 14.88 -3.51
C GLU A 88 0.16 15.45 -4.29
N ASP A 89 -1.02 15.46 -3.65
CA ASP A 89 -2.28 15.65 -4.34
C ASP A 89 -2.89 17.03 -4.06
N CYS A 90 -2.36 17.82 -3.12
CA CYS A 90 -2.84 19.17 -2.83
C CYS A 90 -1.86 20.24 -3.32
N GLU A 91 -2.39 21.22 -4.05
CA GLU A 91 -1.60 22.35 -4.53
C GLU A 91 -1.18 23.26 -3.37
N GLY A 92 0.12 23.59 -3.30
CA GLY A 92 0.65 24.53 -2.33
C GLY A 92 1.03 23.94 -0.97
N VAL A 93 0.77 22.65 -0.72
CA VAL A 93 1.24 21.95 0.48
C VAL A 93 2.66 21.44 0.24
N THR A 94 3.58 21.81 1.13
CA THR A 94 4.98 21.35 1.10
C THR A 94 5.26 20.37 2.24
N ILE A 95 6.35 19.59 2.16
CA ILE A 95 6.70 18.72 3.29
C ILE A 95 7.17 19.57 4.48
N GLU A 96 7.79 20.71 4.21
CA GLU A 96 8.24 21.68 5.20
C GLU A 96 7.05 22.20 6.05
N ASP A 97 5.87 22.35 5.43
CA ASP A 97 4.63 22.62 6.16
C ASP A 97 4.28 21.50 7.13
N ILE A 98 4.43 20.23 6.72
CA ILE A 98 4.14 19.08 7.57
C ILE A 98 5.11 19.01 8.75
N TYR A 99 6.42 19.16 8.52
CA TYR A 99 7.44 19.19 9.57
C TYR A 99 7.18 20.32 10.58
N SER A 100 6.87 21.52 10.08
CA SER A 100 6.68 22.70 10.94
C SER A 100 5.39 22.65 11.77
N GLN A 101 4.30 22.09 11.23
CA GLN A 101 2.99 22.09 11.89
C GLN A 101 2.74 20.84 12.73
N PHE A 102 3.23 19.68 12.30
CA PHE A 102 2.94 18.38 12.93
C PHE A 102 4.19 17.70 13.53
N GLY A 103 5.36 18.30 13.40
CA GLY A 103 6.61 17.84 13.99
C GLY A 103 7.35 16.80 13.16
N ASP A 104 8.58 16.50 13.60
CA ASP A 104 9.54 15.68 12.85
C ASP A 104 9.07 14.24 12.64
N GLU A 105 8.36 13.68 13.61
CA GLU A 105 7.86 12.31 13.54
C GLU A 105 6.80 12.14 12.45
N VAL A 106 5.79 13.01 12.44
CA VAL A 106 4.74 13.00 11.40
C VAL A 106 5.33 13.38 10.04
N GLY A 107 6.20 14.39 10.02
CA GLY A 107 6.93 14.82 8.82
C GLY A 107 7.70 13.67 8.18
N PHE A 108 8.43 12.89 8.97
CA PHE A 108 9.19 11.74 8.49
C PHE A 108 8.28 10.68 7.85
N LEU A 109 7.16 10.35 8.50
CA LEU A 109 6.22 9.34 8.01
C LEU A 109 5.56 9.76 6.69
N VAL A 110 5.12 11.02 6.58
CA VAL A 110 4.49 11.56 5.35
C VAL A 110 5.50 11.66 4.21
N ASP A 111 6.71 12.15 4.47
CA ASP A 111 7.76 12.26 3.45
C ASP A 111 8.15 10.88 2.90
N SER A 112 8.24 9.89 3.79
CA SER A 112 8.62 8.51 3.43
C SER A 112 7.64 7.82 2.47
N VAL A 113 6.38 8.25 2.43
CA VAL A 113 5.35 7.69 1.54
C VAL A 113 5.05 8.57 0.32
N THR A 114 5.68 9.75 0.24
CA THR A 114 5.53 10.73 -0.85
C THR A 114 6.37 10.34 -2.09
N LYS A 115 5.74 10.21 -3.26
CA LYS A 115 6.31 9.67 -4.52
C LYS A 115 7.39 10.56 -5.14
N GLN A 116 7.29 11.88 -5.00
CA GLN A 116 8.06 12.86 -5.79
C GLN A 116 9.33 13.40 -5.10
N ARG A 117 9.68 12.97 -3.88
CA ARG A 117 10.88 13.48 -3.21
C ARG A 117 12.10 12.58 -3.46
N THR A 118 13.11 13.14 -4.13
CA THR A 118 14.43 12.52 -4.35
C THR A 118 15.42 12.85 -3.23
N ASP A 119 15.13 13.88 -2.43
CA ASP A 119 16.11 14.52 -1.54
C ASP A 119 16.05 13.97 -0.10
N PHE A 120 15.13 13.04 0.17
CA PHE A 120 15.04 12.34 1.45
C PHE A 120 16.23 11.39 1.67
N PHE A 121 16.86 10.94 0.58
CA PHE A 121 18.03 10.05 0.57
C PHE A 121 19.33 10.84 0.66
N LYS A 122 19.48 11.71 1.66
CA LYS A 122 20.79 12.32 1.97
C LYS A 122 21.68 11.36 2.75
N ILE A 123 21.79 10.11 2.28
CA ILE A 123 23.01 9.33 2.55
C ILE A 123 24.01 9.78 1.48
N PRO A 124 25.13 10.42 1.85
CA PRO A 124 26.16 10.79 0.88
C PRO A 124 26.56 9.56 0.05
N GLY A 125 26.28 9.58 -1.26
CA GLY A 125 26.68 8.54 -2.20
C GLY A 125 25.67 7.41 -2.45
N VAL A 126 24.45 7.43 -1.89
CA VAL A 126 23.43 6.39 -2.16
C VAL A 126 22.16 7.03 -2.72
N ILE A 127 21.90 6.82 -4.02
CA ILE A 127 20.65 7.18 -4.68
C ILE A 127 19.85 5.90 -4.86
N ILE A 128 18.70 5.78 -4.18
CA ILE A 128 17.77 4.67 -4.34
C ILE A 128 16.67 5.08 -5.34
N GLU A 129 16.85 4.70 -6.60
CA GLU A 129 15.91 5.05 -7.68
C GLU A 129 14.59 4.26 -7.61
N ASP A 130 14.63 3.04 -7.08
CA ASP A 130 13.47 2.16 -6.96
C ASP A 130 12.55 2.61 -5.82
N ARG A 131 11.28 2.89 -6.15
CA ARG A 131 10.31 3.41 -5.18
C ARG A 131 9.97 2.41 -4.07
N ILE A 132 9.95 1.11 -4.35
CA ILE A 132 9.67 0.09 -3.34
C ILE A 132 10.87 -0.03 -2.40
N GLU A 133 12.07 0.00 -2.95
CA GLU A 133 13.31 -0.03 -2.16
C GLU A 133 13.42 1.19 -1.24
N ARG A 134 13.04 2.37 -1.73
CA ARG A 134 12.91 3.58 -0.90
C ARG A 134 11.96 3.38 0.28
N LEU A 135 10.79 2.81 0.02
CA LEU A 135 9.79 2.53 1.04
C LEU A 135 10.33 1.53 2.09
N ILE A 136 10.97 0.45 1.65
CA ILE A 136 11.58 -0.54 2.54
C ILE A 136 12.70 0.10 3.37
N TRP A 137 13.55 0.90 2.74
CA TRP A 137 14.61 1.64 3.44
C TRP A 137 14.04 2.54 4.54
N ALA A 138 12.97 3.29 4.24
CA ALA A 138 12.29 4.11 5.25
C ALA A 138 11.66 3.24 6.34
N GLY A 139 11.10 2.09 5.99
CA GLY A 139 10.63 1.06 6.91
C GLY A 139 11.68 0.49 7.86
N MET A 140 12.93 0.37 7.37
CA MET A 140 14.07 -0.03 8.21
C MET A 140 14.46 1.04 9.23
N LYS A 141 14.11 2.31 8.98
CA LYS A 141 14.31 3.42 9.93
C LYS A 141 13.14 3.52 10.90
N ASP A 142 11.93 3.41 10.40
CA ASP A 142 10.71 3.41 11.19
C ASP A 142 9.67 2.47 10.56
N ILE A 143 9.32 1.40 11.30
CA ILE A 143 8.41 0.37 10.81
C ILE A 143 7.02 0.93 10.49
N ARG A 144 6.64 2.04 11.11
CA ARG A 144 5.34 2.69 10.93
C ARG A 144 5.14 3.16 9.49
N VAL A 145 6.20 3.42 8.74
CA VAL A 145 6.14 3.70 7.30
C VAL A 145 5.52 2.52 6.53
N LEU A 146 5.95 1.28 6.85
CA LEU A 146 5.40 0.09 6.19
C LEU A 146 3.97 -0.18 6.66
N LEU A 147 3.67 0.02 7.95
CA LEU A 147 2.31 -0.14 8.49
C LEU A 147 1.32 0.86 7.87
N LEU A 148 1.74 2.12 7.72
CA LEU A 148 0.98 3.16 7.00
C LEU A 148 0.72 2.72 5.57
N LYS A 149 1.76 2.22 4.87
CA LYS A 149 1.60 1.83 3.47
C LYS A 149 0.74 0.59 3.28
N LEU A 150 0.74 -0.34 4.23
CA LEU A 150 -0.21 -1.46 4.26
C LEU A 150 -1.65 -1.00 4.50
N ALA A 151 -1.83 -0.03 5.40
CA ALA A 151 -3.14 0.57 5.67
C ALA A 151 -3.72 1.24 4.41
N ASP A 152 -2.92 2.11 3.78
CA ASP A 152 -3.22 2.76 2.49
C ASP A 152 -3.52 1.71 1.40
N ARG A 153 -2.65 0.70 1.26
CA ARG A 153 -2.78 -0.29 0.19
C ARG A 153 -4.12 -1.03 0.25
N GLU A 154 -4.56 -1.45 1.43
CA GLU A 154 -5.84 -2.16 1.57
C GLU A 154 -7.03 -1.28 1.18
N HIS A 155 -7.05 -0.01 1.60
CA HIS A 155 -8.09 0.92 1.18
C HIS A 155 -8.05 1.16 -0.34
N ASN A 156 -6.85 1.23 -0.93
CA ASN A 156 -6.69 1.38 -2.36
C ASN A 156 -7.18 0.17 -3.16
N LEU A 157 -7.00 -1.05 -2.64
CA LEU A 157 -7.49 -2.28 -3.27
C LEU A 157 -9.03 -2.30 -3.35
N ASN A 158 -9.73 -1.82 -2.32
CA ASN A 158 -11.20 -1.72 -2.34
C ASN A 158 -11.76 -0.83 -3.48
N THR A 159 -10.91 -0.01 -4.08
CA THR A 159 -11.29 0.94 -5.15
C THR A 159 -10.43 0.81 -6.41
N ILE A 160 -9.74 -0.33 -6.57
CA ILE A 160 -8.83 -0.60 -7.69
C ILE A 160 -9.53 -0.48 -9.06
N ASN A 161 -10.80 -0.87 -9.14
CA ASN A 161 -11.58 -0.93 -10.38
C ASN A 161 -11.78 0.44 -11.06
N TYR A 162 -11.61 1.54 -10.33
CA TYR A 162 -11.71 2.90 -10.87
C TYR A 162 -10.39 3.42 -11.47
N LEU A 163 -9.28 2.68 -11.36
CA LEU A 163 -7.98 3.08 -11.90
C LEU A 163 -7.84 2.71 -13.39
N LYS A 164 -6.86 3.32 -14.08
CA LYS A 164 -6.49 2.91 -15.45
C LYS A 164 -5.82 1.54 -15.40
N ASN A 165 -6.00 0.72 -16.44
CA ASN A 165 -5.51 -0.67 -16.51
C ASN A 165 -4.05 -0.85 -16.08
N HIS A 166 -3.13 -0.05 -16.63
CA HIS A 166 -1.71 -0.15 -16.27
C HIS A 166 -1.44 0.16 -14.79
N LYS A 167 -2.25 1.02 -14.15
CA LYS A 167 -2.15 1.32 -12.71
C LYS A 167 -2.73 0.17 -11.86
N GLN A 168 -3.83 -0.43 -12.29
CA GLN A 168 -4.40 -1.61 -11.62
C GLN A 168 -3.40 -2.76 -11.63
N ILE A 169 -2.88 -3.08 -12.81
CA ILE A 169 -1.85 -4.11 -13.04
C ILE A 169 -0.63 -3.89 -12.14
N ARG A 170 -0.08 -2.67 -12.15
CA ARG A 170 1.07 -2.31 -11.33
C ARG A 170 0.75 -2.47 -9.83
N MET A 171 -0.40 -1.96 -9.39
CA MET A 171 -0.81 -2.04 -7.99
C MET A 171 -0.99 -3.50 -7.56
N ALA A 172 -1.65 -4.32 -8.36
CA ALA A 172 -1.85 -5.74 -8.12
C ALA A 172 -0.51 -6.49 -7.96
N PHE A 173 0.41 -6.28 -8.91
CA PHE A 173 1.74 -6.89 -8.86
C PHE A 173 2.52 -6.48 -7.61
N GLU A 174 2.57 -5.18 -7.30
CA GLU A 174 3.28 -4.70 -6.11
C GLU A 174 2.65 -5.23 -4.82
N THR A 175 1.32 -5.30 -4.76
CA THR A 175 0.59 -5.91 -3.65
C THR A 175 1.06 -7.33 -3.41
N GLN A 176 1.07 -8.15 -4.46
CA GLN A 176 1.46 -9.54 -4.37
C GLN A 176 2.94 -9.71 -4.03
N ALA A 177 3.82 -9.04 -4.77
CA ALA A 177 5.25 -9.28 -4.73
C ALA A 177 5.93 -8.69 -3.48
N VAL A 178 5.28 -7.72 -2.81
CA VAL A 178 5.93 -6.96 -1.73
C VAL A 178 5.00 -6.72 -0.55
N TYR A 179 3.82 -6.15 -0.76
CA TYR A 179 2.98 -5.76 0.39
C TYR A 179 2.41 -6.97 1.14
N GLN A 180 2.13 -8.06 0.45
CA GLN A 180 1.62 -9.28 1.08
C GLN A 180 2.64 -10.04 1.93
N PRO A 181 3.87 -10.31 1.47
CA PRO A 181 4.88 -10.90 2.36
C PRO A 181 5.19 -9.94 3.53
N LEU A 182 5.20 -8.62 3.29
CA LEU A 182 5.30 -7.65 4.39
C LEU A 182 4.13 -7.75 5.37
N LYS A 183 2.89 -7.90 4.90
CA LYS A 183 1.69 -8.06 5.74
C LYS A 183 1.87 -9.22 6.72
N ARG A 184 2.36 -10.37 6.23
CA ARG A 184 2.67 -11.56 7.03
C ARG A 184 3.83 -11.33 8.00
N ILE A 185 4.95 -10.78 7.52
CA ILE A 185 6.14 -10.53 8.36
C ILE A 185 5.83 -9.57 9.50
N LEU A 186 5.03 -8.54 9.22
CA LEU A 186 4.66 -7.52 10.20
C LEU A 186 3.50 -7.94 11.11
N GLY A 187 2.99 -9.16 10.98
CA GLY A 187 1.83 -9.65 11.73
C GLY A 187 0.61 -8.75 11.59
N TYR A 188 0.44 -8.14 10.41
CA TYR A 188 -0.54 -7.10 10.17
C TYR A 188 -1.98 -7.62 10.28
N THR A 189 -2.21 -8.89 9.91
CA THR A 189 -3.49 -9.59 10.09
C THR A 189 -3.66 -10.16 11.49
N GLU A 190 -2.56 -10.48 12.14
CA GLU A 190 -2.44 -11.13 13.44
C GLU A 190 -2.57 -10.14 14.60
N GLY A 191 -2.65 -8.84 14.30
CA GLY A 191 -2.89 -7.79 15.29
C GLY A 191 -1.63 -7.35 16.04
N TYR A 192 -0.45 -7.55 15.45
CA TYR A 192 0.80 -7.10 16.06
C TYR A 192 0.77 -5.60 16.33
N GLN A 193 1.21 -5.21 17.52
CA GLN A 193 1.48 -3.82 17.84
C GLN A 193 2.75 -3.34 17.12
N VAL A 194 2.94 -2.02 17.04
CA VAL A 194 4.07 -1.41 16.30
C VAL A 194 5.41 -2.03 16.69
N GLN A 195 5.64 -2.23 17.99
CA GLN A 195 6.90 -2.80 18.49
C GLN A 195 7.07 -4.28 18.15
N GLU A 196 5.97 -5.03 18.06
CA GLU A 196 5.98 -6.44 17.65
C GLU A 196 6.27 -6.56 16.15
N ALA A 197 5.63 -5.73 15.33
CA ALA A 197 5.92 -5.63 13.91
C ALA A 197 7.39 -5.24 13.65
N ALA A 198 7.95 -4.29 14.42
CA ALA A 198 9.35 -3.92 14.32
C ALA A 198 10.30 -5.10 14.61
N ARG A 199 10.04 -5.84 15.70
CA ARG A 199 10.84 -7.02 16.07
C ARG A 199 10.73 -8.13 15.03
N ALA A 200 9.54 -8.39 14.53
CA ALA A 200 9.30 -9.41 13.52
C ALA A 200 10.02 -9.08 12.21
N PHE A 201 9.98 -7.82 11.78
CA PHE A 201 10.72 -7.35 10.61
C PHE A 201 12.24 -7.48 10.79
N ALA A 202 12.76 -7.10 11.95
CA ALA A 202 14.19 -7.23 12.25
C ALA A 202 14.63 -8.71 12.28
N ALA A 203 13.86 -9.58 12.94
CA ALA A 203 14.13 -11.01 13.00
C ALA A 203 14.07 -11.67 11.61
N TYR A 204 13.12 -11.25 10.77
CA TYR A 204 13.04 -11.67 9.37
C TYR A 204 14.33 -11.32 8.62
N ALA A 205 14.73 -10.04 8.64
CA ALA A 205 15.94 -9.59 7.95
C ALA A 205 17.21 -10.31 8.44
N GLU A 206 17.35 -10.51 9.75
CA GLU A 206 18.47 -11.24 10.34
C GLU A 206 18.50 -12.72 9.92
N SER A 207 17.36 -13.40 9.99
CA SER A 207 17.25 -14.83 9.65
C SER A 207 17.60 -15.14 8.19
N GLN A 208 17.38 -14.17 7.30
CA GLN A 208 17.63 -14.27 5.86
C GLN A 208 19.00 -13.66 5.46
N GLY A 209 19.75 -13.08 6.41
CA GLY A 209 21.02 -12.41 6.12
C GLY A 209 20.88 -11.17 5.22
N LEU A 210 19.76 -10.43 5.35
CA LEU A 210 19.44 -9.28 4.50
C LEU A 210 19.91 -7.99 5.18
N HIS A 211 20.78 -7.25 4.49
CA HIS A 211 21.43 -6.06 5.07
C HIS A 211 21.05 -4.74 4.39
N SER A 212 20.43 -4.81 3.21
CA SER A 212 19.96 -3.63 2.48
C SER A 212 18.47 -3.72 2.12
N ALA A 213 17.87 -2.56 1.86
CA ALA A 213 16.49 -2.50 1.36
C ALA A 213 16.32 -3.21 0.02
N GLY A 214 17.37 -3.21 -0.82
CA GLY A 214 17.41 -3.94 -2.09
C GLY A 214 17.36 -5.46 -1.88
N ASP A 215 18.14 -5.98 -0.93
CA ASP A 215 18.13 -7.40 -0.58
C ASP A 215 16.75 -7.82 -0.06
N ILE A 216 16.19 -7.02 0.86
CA ILE A 216 14.85 -7.26 1.40
C ILE A 216 13.81 -7.24 0.28
N LYS A 217 13.85 -6.27 -0.62
CA LYS A 217 12.94 -6.20 -1.77
C LYS A 217 13.04 -7.47 -2.63
N MET A 218 14.25 -7.86 -3.01
CA MET A 218 14.45 -9.05 -3.85
C MET A 218 13.98 -10.33 -3.15
N ASN A 219 14.25 -10.46 -1.86
CA ASN A 219 13.85 -11.63 -1.08
C ASN A 219 12.33 -11.72 -0.89
N LEU A 220 11.67 -10.60 -0.59
CA LEU A 220 10.20 -10.52 -0.52
C LEU A 220 9.57 -10.95 -1.85
N MET A 221 10.11 -10.44 -2.98
CA MET A 221 9.63 -10.82 -4.31
C MET A 221 9.83 -12.32 -4.56
N ALA A 222 11.01 -12.87 -4.27
CA ALA A 222 11.29 -14.29 -4.44
C ALA A 222 10.31 -15.16 -3.63
N GLU A 223 10.16 -14.88 -2.34
CA GLU A 223 9.24 -15.62 -1.46
C GLU A 223 7.78 -15.56 -1.93
N SER A 224 7.32 -14.42 -2.45
CA SER A 224 5.96 -14.28 -2.97
C SER A 224 5.68 -15.15 -4.19
N PHE A 225 6.70 -15.46 -5.00
CA PHE A 225 6.55 -16.34 -6.17
C PHE A 225 6.76 -17.82 -5.81
N GLU A 226 7.46 -18.13 -4.72
CA GLU A 226 7.58 -19.48 -4.17
C GLU A 226 6.36 -19.88 -3.32
N ASN A 227 5.75 -18.95 -2.59
CA ASN A 227 4.65 -19.21 -1.64
C ASN A 227 3.33 -18.60 -2.11
N PHE A 228 2.98 -18.79 -3.39
CA PHE A 228 1.79 -18.22 -3.98
C PHE A 228 0.52 -18.98 -3.56
N ASP A 229 -0.34 -18.37 -2.74
CA ASP A 229 -1.54 -19.02 -2.17
C ASP A 229 -2.89 -18.41 -2.62
N ASN A 230 -3.99 -19.02 -2.16
CA ASN A 230 -5.38 -18.65 -2.50
C ASN A 230 -5.82 -17.31 -1.93
N ASP A 231 -5.39 -16.98 -0.71
CA ASP A 231 -5.84 -15.78 -0.01
C ASP A 231 -5.15 -14.55 -0.62
N LEU A 232 -3.88 -14.70 -0.99
CA LEU A 232 -3.11 -13.79 -1.83
C LEU A 232 -3.77 -13.59 -3.19
N PHE A 233 -4.24 -14.68 -3.79
CA PHE A 233 -4.94 -14.63 -5.05
C PHE A 233 -6.29 -13.90 -4.94
N GLY A 234 -7.07 -14.16 -3.90
CA GLY A 234 -8.37 -13.55 -3.66
C GLY A 234 -8.29 -12.03 -3.45
N LEU A 235 -7.31 -11.56 -2.67
CA LEU A 235 -7.12 -10.12 -2.37
C LEU A 235 -6.72 -9.30 -3.61
N VAL A 236 -6.04 -9.92 -4.58
CA VAL A 236 -5.46 -9.22 -5.73
C VAL A 236 -6.28 -9.45 -7.01
N TYR A 237 -6.90 -10.62 -7.19
CA TYR A 237 -7.44 -11.05 -8.49
C TYR A 237 -8.95 -11.32 -8.53
N ASN A 238 -9.66 -11.42 -7.39
CA ASN A 238 -11.13 -11.50 -7.41
C ASN A 238 -11.77 -10.20 -7.93
N ASP A 239 -11.11 -9.06 -7.72
CA ASP A 239 -11.57 -7.75 -8.20
C ASP A 239 -11.05 -7.39 -9.59
N THR A 240 -10.13 -8.16 -10.18
CA THR A 240 -9.49 -7.82 -11.45
C THR A 240 -9.76 -8.88 -12.53
N LYS A 241 -11.03 -9.13 -12.87
CA LYS A 241 -11.54 -10.09 -13.91
C LYS A 241 -11.06 -9.84 -15.35
N SER A 242 -9.96 -9.15 -15.47
CA SER A 242 -9.67 -8.18 -16.48
C SER A 242 -8.24 -8.37 -16.98
N ILE A 243 -7.32 -8.70 -16.08
CA ILE A 243 -5.89 -8.72 -16.36
C ILE A 243 -5.53 -9.86 -17.30
N ILE A 244 -4.82 -9.53 -18.40
CA ILE A 244 -4.21 -10.48 -19.33
C ILE A 244 -2.72 -10.55 -19.05
N TRP A 245 -2.28 -11.74 -18.68
CA TRP A 245 -0.91 -12.10 -18.41
C TRP A 245 -0.18 -12.48 -19.68
N LYS A 246 1.14 -12.27 -19.71
CA LYS A 246 2.02 -12.65 -20.81
C LYS A 246 3.01 -13.70 -20.36
N ILE A 247 3.21 -14.69 -21.20
CA ILE A 247 4.34 -15.61 -21.08
C ILE A 247 5.12 -15.49 -22.37
N THR A 248 6.35 -14.98 -22.28
CA THR A 248 7.27 -14.93 -23.44
C THR A 248 8.25 -16.11 -23.46
N ASP A 249 8.27 -16.90 -22.39
CA ASP A 249 9.10 -18.10 -22.28
C ASP A 249 8.27 -19.38 -22.46
N PHE A 250 8.65 -20.20 -23.44
CA PHE A 250 7.93 -21.42 -23.76
C PHE A 250 7.98 -22.45 -22.62
N GLN A 251 9.06 -22.50 -21.83
CA GLN A 251 9.17 -23.45 -20.72
C GLN A 251 8.22 -23.08 -19.59
N THR A 252 8.11 -21.80 -19.24
CA THR A 252 7.11 -21.29 -18.31
C THR A 252 5.68 -21.61 -18.75
N TYR A 253 5.35 -21.42 -20.04
CA TYR A 253 4.04 -21.78 -20.58
C TYR A 253 3.76 -23.27 -20.43
N LYS A 254 4.74 -24.10 -20.79
CA LYS A 254 4.60 -25.55 -20.69
C LYS A 254 4.40 -25.99 -19.23
N LYS A 255 5.17 -25.45 -18.28
CA LYS A 255 4.98 -25.70 -16.85
C LYS A 255 3.56 -25.34 -16.39
N ILE A 256 3.02 -24.20 -16.82
CA ILE A 256 1.66 -23.78 -16.49
C ILE A 256 0.62 -24.76 -17.04
N CYS A 257 0.75 -25.18 -18.30
CA CYS A 257 -0.15 -26.14 -18.92
C CYS A 257 -0.07 -27.54 -18.27
N ASP A 258 1.12 -27.93 -17.83
CA ASP A 258 1.39 -29.23 -17.21
C ASP A 258 1.03 -29.23 -15.70
N THR A 259 0.67 -28.08 -15.13
CA THR A 259 0.24 -27.96 -13.73
C THR A 259 -1.26 -28.21 -13.62
N ASP A 260 -1.65 -29.44 -13.24
CA ASP A 260 -3.07 -29.84 -13.08
C ASP A 260 -3.88 -28.88 -12.20
N LYS A 261 -3.23 -28.27 -11.20
CA LYS A 261 -3.81 -27.33 -10.23
C LYS A 261 -4.20 -25.99 -10.85
N LEU A 262 -3.72 -25.68 -12.07
CA LEU A 262 -4.08 -24.49 -12.85
C LEU A 262 -5.08 -24.79 -13.99
N SER A 263 -5.38 -26.07 -14.22
CA SER A 263 -6.33 -26.52 -15.23
C SER A 263 -7.75 -26.06 -14.88
N GLY A 264 -8.42 -25.36 -15.81
CA GLY A 264 -9.76 -24.78 -15.60
C GLY A 264 -9.79 -23.45 -14.83
N ILE A 265 -8.63 -23.00 -14.33
CA ILE A 265 -8.46 -21.75 -13.56
C ILE A 265 -7.79 -20.69 -14.42
N ILE A 266 -7.03 -21.11 -15.42
CA ILE A 266 -6.45 -20.25 -16.46
C ILE A 266 -7.25 -20.40 -17.75
N GLN A 267 -7.62 -19.27 -18.34
CA GLN A 267 -8.09 -19.20 -19.72
C GLN A 267 -6.99 -18.60 -20.59
N PHE A 268 -6.38 -19.43 -21.44
CA PHE A 268 -5.52 -18.93 -22.50
C PHE A 268 -6.35 -18.20 -23.55
N LEU A 269 -5.98 -16.95 -23.80
CA LEU A 269 -6.62 -16.06 -24.77
C LEU A 269 -5.93 -16.11 -26.13
N SER A 270 -4.62 -16.27 -26.13
CA SER A 270 -3.84 -16.49 -27.34
C SER A 270 -2.57 -17.26 -27.03
N VAL A 271 -2.15 -18.14 -27.93
CA VAL A 271 -0.83 -18.76 -27.90
C VAL A 271 -0.27 -18.67 -29.31
N CYS A 272 0.86 -17.98 -29.48
CA CYS A 272 1.50 -17.78 -30.76
C CYS A 272 3.03 -17.84 -30.60
N GLY A 273 3.71 -18.25 -31.66
CA GLY A 273 5.16 -18.36 -31.62
C GLY A 273 5.73 -19.10 -32.81
N ASN A 274 7.04 -19.08 -32.91
CA ASN A 274 7.83 -19.83 -33.86
C ASN A 274 9.15 -20.26 -33.21
N LYS A 275 10.10 -20.76 -34.01
CA LYS A 275 11.42 -21.20 -33.50
C LYS A 275 12.27 -20.08 -32.86
N LYS A 276 11.88 -18.81 -32.99
CA LYS A 276 12.63 -17.63 -32.52
C LYS A 276 11.92 -16.86 -31.40
N TRP A 277 10.60 -16.98 -31.27
CA TRP A 277 9.84 -16.27 -30.24
C TRP A 277 8.60 -17.05 -29.84
N PHE A 278 8.17 -16.87 -28.61
CA PHE A 278 6.96 -17.46 -28.08
C PHE A 278 6.20 -16.41 -27.29
N GLU A 279 4.88 -16.48 -27.35
CA GLU A 279 3.98 -15.64 -26.58
C GLU A 279 2.69 -16.40 -26.27
N ALA A 280 2.33 -16.48 -25.00
CA ALA A 280 1.00 -16.83 -24.57
C ALA A 280 0.40 -15.69 -23.78
N SER A 281 -0.85 -15.37 -24.07
CA SER A 281 -1.67 -14.45 -23.30
C SER A 281 -2.79 -15.22 -22.60
N PHE A 282 -3.04 -14.95 -21.33
CA PHE A 282 -4.05 -15.66 -20.55
C PHE A 282 -4.68 -14.80 -19.46
N CYS A 283 -5.86 -15.15 -18.99
CA CYS A 283 -6.48 -14.59 -17.79
C CYS A 283 -6.81 -15.71 -16.79
N PHE A 284 -7.10 -15.34 -15.54
CA PHE A 284 -7.58 -16.29 -14.53
C PHE A 284 -9.11 -16.20 -14.39
N LEU A 285 -9.77 -17.35 -14.23
CA LEU A 285 -11.24 -17.51 -14.23
C LEU A 285 -11.88 -17.57 -12.82
N GLY A 286 -11.10 -17.51 -11.74
CA GLY A 286 -11.53 -17.65 -10.34
C GLY A 286 -10.66 -18.67 -9.59
N GLY A 287 -10.22 -18.37 -8.35
CA GLY A 287 -9.00 -18.97 -7.81
C GLY A 287 -9.12 -19.92 -6.61
N VAL A 288 -8.53 -21.11 -6.79
CA VAL A 288 -7.69 -21.80 -5.80
C VAL A 288 -6.40 -22.23 -6.54
N VAL A 289 -5.20 -21.93 -6.04
CA VAL A 289 -3.89 -22.32 -6.55
C VAL A 289 -3.21 -23.31 -5.62
N ILE A 290 -2.45 -24.22 -6.22
CA ILE A 290 -1.60 -25.15 -5.49
C ILE A 290 -0.24 -25.22 -6.23
N ASP A 291 0.85 -25.16 -5.45
CA ASP A 291 2.32 -25.26 -5.76
C ASP A 291 3.06 -24.18 -6.56
N GLY A 292 4.27 -23.83 -6.08
CA GLY A 292 4.97 -22.56 -6.26
C GLY A 292 6.26 -22.57 -7.10
N ASP A 293 6.19 -22.97 -8.37
CA ASP A 293 7.35 -23.01 -9.29
C ASP A 293 7.22 -22.10 -10.53
N ILE A 294 6.35 -21.09 -10.50
CA ILE A 294 5.96 -20.33 -11.70
C ILE A 294 6.21 -18.82 -11.55
N GLN A 295 7.10 -18.28 -12.41
CA GLN A 295 7.34 -16.84 -12.56
C GLN A 295 6.51 -16.26 -13.71
N LEU A 296 5.72 -15.21 -13.44
CA LEU A 296 4.77 -14.61 -14.40
C LEU A 296 5.11 -13.15 -14.72
N GLY A 297 4.83 -12.72 -15.96
CA GLY A 297 4.90 -11.32 -16.43
C GLY A 297 3.56 -10.83 -17.01
N ILE A 298 3.34 -9.51 -17.09
CA ILE A 298 2.03 -8.92 -17.45
C ILE A 298 2.07 -8.31 -18.86
N SER A 299 1.08 -8.61 -19.74
CA SER A 299 1.03 -8.04 -21.10
C SER A 299 0.05 -6.88 -21.27
N SER A 300 -1.24 -7.02 -20.89
CA SER A 300 -2.29 -6.04 -21.24
C SER A 300 -3.68 -6.37 -20.62
N PHE A 301 -4.75 -5.64 -21.00
CA PHE A 301 -6.15 -5.82 -20.57
C PHE A 301 -7.08 -5.90 -21.80
N ARG A 302 -8.11 -6.77 -21.82
CA ARG A 302 -9.22 -6.71 -22.80
C ARG A 302 -10.37 -5.89 -22.24
N GLY A 303 -10.67 -4.78 -22.93
CA GLY A 303 -11.86 -3.93 -22.72
C GLY A 303 -13.17 -4.68 -22.77
#